data_AF-A0A9Q3D6A2-F1
#
_entry.id   AF-A0A9Q3D6A2-F1
#
_cell.length_a   1.000
_cell.length_b   1.000
_cell.length_c   1.000
_cell.angle_alpha   90.00
_cell.angle_beta   90.00
_cell.angle_gamma   90.00
#
_symmetry.space_group_name_H-M   'P 1'
#
loop_
_entity.id
_entity.type
_entity.pdbx_description
1 polymer ?
#
loop_
_entity_poly.entity_id
_entity_poly.type
_entity_poly.pdbx_seq_one_letter_code
_entity_poly.pdbx_strand_id
1 'polypeptide(L)'
;MVFSGSEEEHVKHVDSVLQRLRDNNLFAKVSKCVFHASSVEYLGYVVSSDGLKMDSSKVQQILNWPQPKNIKALQSFLGFDNFYCCFIKNYSKKITALTSLLKKYSPFIFNEEALSQFQTLKEAFTTSPILSHFNASLPTIVETDASDYSFGALLIQVNDSGKHPIAFYSCKLLPDELNYEIHDKELLGIVWALKCWRAFLLSLSNSFEVLTDHFSLQYFMSSKVLTCPQTYWAEFLSEFHFTITYCPGRLATLPDAL
;
A
#
# COMPACT_ATOMS: atom_id res chain seq x y z
N MET A 1 -3.88 14.75 -14.82
CA MET A 1 -2.87 14.03 -15.60
C MET A 1 -3.56 13.47 -16.84
N VAL A 2 -2.92 13.50 -18.01
CA VAL A 2 -3.41 12.88 -19.23
C VAL A 2 -2.40 11.80 -19.62
N PHE A 3 -2.85 10.60 -19.95
CA PHE A 3 -2.00 9.48 -20.38
C PHE A 3 -2.71 8.71 -21.49
N SER A 4 -1.94 8.07 -22.37
CA SER A 4 -2.43 7.39 -23.57
C SER A 4 -1.52 6.23 -23.97
N GLY A 5 -2.01 5.32 -24.81
CA GLY A 5 -1.24 4.17 -25.30
C GLY A 5 -0.26 4.51 -26.43
N SER A 6 -0.50 5.58 -27.18
CA SER A 6 0.38 6.07 -28.24
C SER A 6 0.51 7.60 -28.23
N GLU A 7 1.53 8.12 -28.92
CA GLU A 7 1.75 9.56 -29.04
C GLU A 7 0.61 10.23 -29.83
N GLU A 8 0.13 9.59 -30.90
CA GLU A 8 -0.97 10.10 -31.73
C GLU A 8 -2.28 10.20 -30.94
N GLU A 9 -2.57 9.20 -30.10
CA GLU A 9 -3.70 9.26 -29.16
C GLU A 9 -3.48 10.33 -28.09
N HIS A 10 -2.25 10.48 -27.60
CA HIS A 10 -1.91 11.47 -26.59
C HIS A 10 -2.19 12.89 -27.04
N VAL A 11 -1.79 13.25 -28.26
CA VAL A 11 -2.07 14.57 -28.83
C VAL A 11 -3.58 14.83 -28.87
N LYS A 12 -4.39 13.85 -29.31
CA LYS A 12 -5.86 13.97 -29.34
C LYS A 12 -6.47 14.14 -27.95
N HIS A 13 -6.00 13.37 -26.97
CA HIS A 13 -6.49 13.47 -25.59
C HIS A 13 -6.13 14.82 -24.95
N VAL A 14 -4.90 15.29 -25.15
CA VAL A 14 -4.46 16.60 -24.65
C VAL A 14 -5.27 17.72 -25.28
N ASP A 15 -5.48 17.69 -26.60
CA ASP A 15 -6.30 18.69 -27.31
C ASP A 15 -7.74 18.74 -26.77
N SER A 16 -8.36 17.57 -26.58
CA SER A 16 -9.70 17.47 -25.98
C SER A 16 -9.78 18.08 -24.57
N VAL A 17 -8.78 17.80 -23.72
CA VAL A 17 -8.72 18.37 -22.37
C VAL A 17 -8.52 19.89 -22.40
N LEU A 18 -7.61 20.38 -23.24
CA LEU A 18 -7.36 21.82 -23.39
C LEU A 18 -8.58 22.56 -23.96
N GLN A 19 -9.28 21.95 -24.91
CA GLN A 19 -10.53 22.49 -25.44
C GLN A 19 -11.58 22.57 -24.33
N ARG A 20 -11.72 21.52 -23.50
CA ARG A 20 -12.66 21.55 -22.38
C ARG A 20 -12.32 22.63 -21.34
N LEU A 21 -11.04 22.87 -21.07
CA LEU A 21 -10.62 23.98 -20.21
C LEU A 21 -11.02 25.34 -20.81
N ARG A 22 -10.79 25.52 -22.12
CA ARG A 22 -11.17 26.73 -22.87
C ARG A 22 -12.67 26.98 -22.81
N ASP A 23 -13.49 25.96 -23.06
CA ASP A 23 -14.96 26.05 -23.02
C ASP A 23 -15.49 26.47 -21.64
N ASN A 24 -14.74 26.17 -20.58
CA ASN A 24 -15.10 26.50 -19.20
C ASN A 24 -14.34 27.71 -18.63
N ASN A 25 -13.63 28.47 -19.46
CA ASN A 25 -12.82 29.63 -19.05
C ASN A 25 -11.78 29.30 -17.96
N LEU A 26 -11.21 28.09 -17.99
CA LEU A 26 -10.15 27.65 -17.12
C LEU A 26 -8.79 27.79 -17.81
N PHE A 27 -7.78 28.25 -17.07
CA PHE A 27 -6.45 28.52 -17.60
C PHE A 27 -5.41 27.62 -16.94
N ALA A 28 -4.64 26.90 -17.77
CA ALA A 28 -3.46 26.17 -17.31
C ALA A 28 -2.24 27.10 -17.32
N LYS A 29 -1.50 27.15 -16.20
CA LYS A 29 -0.25 27.91 -16.13
C LYS A 29 0.84 27.12 -16.88
N VAL A 30 1.18 27.56 -18.09
CA VAL A 30 2.15 26.88 -18.99
C VAL A 30 3.47 26.54 -18.28
N SER A 31 3.97 27.41 -17.40
CA SER A 31 5.22 27.17 -16.66
C SER A 31 5.18 25.99 -15.67
N LYS A 32 3.99 25.42 -15.41
CA LYS A 32 3.79 24.24 -14.56
C LYS A 32 3.29 23.03 -15.37
N CYS A 33 3.12 23.20 -16.68
CA CYS A 33 2.69 22.12 -17.55
C CYS A 33 3.92 21.39 -18.09
N VAL A 34 3.84 20.07 -18.10
CA VAL A 34 4.81 19.19 -18.76
C VAL A 34 4.04 18.43 -19.83
N PHE A 35 4.54 18.47 -21.07
CA PHE A 35 3.93 17.82 -22.23
C PHE A 35 4.90 16.81 -22.82
N HIS A 36 4.38 15.74 -23.45
CA HIS A 36 5.17 14.71 -24.15
C HIS A 36 6.31 14.11 -23.30
N ALA A 37 6.05 13.88 -22.02
CA ALA A 37 7.02 13.27 -21.11
C ALA A 37 6.70 11.79 -20.87
N SER A 38 7.73 10.95 -20.91
CA SER A 38 7.65 9.52 -20.52
C SER A 38 7.55 9.31 -19.01
N SER A 39 7.87 10.35 -18.22
CA SER A 39 7.72 10.35 -16.78
C SER A 39 7.34 11.74 -16.26
N VAL A 40 6.43 11.80 -15.27
CA VAL A 40 5.93 13.04 -14.69
C VAL A 40 5.74 12.92 -13.18
N GLU A 41 6.04 13.99 -12.45
CA GLU A 41 5.70 14.11 -11.04
C GLU A 41 4.20 14.42 -10.88
N TYR A 42 3.50 13.60 -10.10
CA TYR A 42 2.09 13.77 -9.81
C TYR A 42 1.77 13.34 -8.39
N LEU A 43 1.16 14.24 -7.60
CA LEU A 43 0.75 13.99 -6.20
C LEU A 43 1.88 13.42 -5.30
N GLY A 44 3.13 13.84 -5.54
CA GLY A 44 4.29 13.38 -4.75
C GLY A 44 4.87 12.03 -5.20
N TYR A 45 4.38 11.47 -6.31
CA TYR A 45 4.89 10.28 -6.96
C TYR A 45 5.50 10.64 -8.32
N VAL A 46 6.42 9.81 -8.80
CA VAL A 46 6.89 9.83 -10.19
C VAL A 46 6.18 8.72 -10.93
N VAL A 47 5.36 9.11 -11.90
CA VAL A 47 4.60 8.21 -12.77
C VAL A 47 5.39 8.02 -14.06
N SER A 48 5.61 6.79 -14.50
CA SER A 48 6.25 6.46 -15.79
C SER A 48 5.58 5.25 -16.44
N SER A 49 5.99 4.90 -17.67
CA SER A 49 5.61 3.63 -18.31
C SER A 49 5.84 2.41 -17.43
N ASP A 50 6.93 2.41 -16.67
CA ASP A 50 7.37 1.27 -15.86
C ASP A 50 6.57 1.11 -14.57
N GLY A 51 5.80 2.12 -14.16
CA GLY A 51 5.07 2.11 -12.89
C GLY A 51 5.12 3.43 -12.13
N LEU A 52 4.93 3.32 -10.82
CA LEU A 52 4.93 4.36 -9.81
C LEU A 52 6.17 4.20 -8.94
N LYS A 53 6.86 5.32 -8.72
CA LYS A 53 8.04 5.40 -7.86
C LYS A 53 7.95 6.63 -6.98
N MET A 54 8.61 6.58 -5.83
CA MET A 54 8.79 7.77 -5.00
C MET A 54 9.74 8.74 -5.70
N ASP A 55 9.43 10.04 -5.62
CA ASP A 55 10.32 11.07 -6.15
C ASP A 55 11.69 11.07 -5.43
N SER A 56 12.78 11.16 -6.19
CA SER A 56 14.13 11.04 -5.65
C SER A 56 14.47 12.16 -4.67
N SER A 57 13.90 13.36 -4.84
CA SER A 57 14.08 14.46 -3.88
C SER A 57 13.41 14.14 -2.53
N LYS A 58 12.26 13.44 -2.55
CA LYS A 58 11.56 13.00 -1.35
C LYS A 58 12.30 11.87 -0.64
N VAL A 59 12.87 10.93 -1.41
CA VAL A 59 13.77 9.90 -0.87
C VAL A 59 14.97 10.56 -0.19
N GLN A 60 15.61 11.53 -0.85
CA GLN A 60 16.72 12.29 -0.27
C GLN A 60 16.31 13.09 0.98
N GLN A 61 15.08 13.61 1.03
CA GLN A 61 14.55 14.28 2.21
C GLN A 61 14.43 13.32 3.40
N ILE A 62 13.97 12.08 3.18
CA ILE A 62 13.93 11.02 4.21
C ILE A 62 15.35 10.64 4.65
N LEU A 63 16.25 10.44 3.70
CA LEU A 63 17.66 10.07 3.97
C LEU A 63 18.40 11.13 4.77
N ASN A 64 18.14 12.41 4.51
CA ASN A 64 18.75 13.52 5.23
C ASN A 64 17.96 13.93 6.48
N TRP A 65 16.85 13.25 6.78
CA TRP A 65 16.01 13.60 7.91
C TRP A 65 16.81 13.43 9.21
N PRO A 66 16.91 14.48 10.05
CA PRO A 66 17.68 14.43 11.28
C PRO A 66 17.00 13.52 12.30
N GLN A 67 17.77 12.89 13.18
CA GLN A 67 17.21 12.11 14.28
C GLN A 67 16.21 12.96 15.09
N PRO A 68 14.96 12.50 15.28
CA PRO A 68 13.96 13.23 16.05
C PRO A 68 14.40 13.43 17.50
N LYS A 69 14.45 14.69 17.94
CA LYS A 69 14.83 15.07 19.32
C LYS A 69 13.64 15.23 20.26
N ASN A 70 12.41 15.19 19.75
CA ASN A 70 11.19 15.32 20.53
C ASN A 70 10.01 14.69 19.80
N ILE A 71 8.89 14.57 20.52
CA ILE A 71 7.64 13.97 20.02
C ILE A 71 7.16 14.66 18.73
N LYS A 72 7.18 16.00 18.67
CA LYS A 72 6.71 16.74 17.48
C LYS A 72 7.56 16.44 16.24
N ALA A 73 8.89 16.39 16.40
CA ALA A 73 9.80 16.04 15.32
C ALA A 73 9.57 14.61 14.83
N LEU A 74 9.29 13.67 15.75
CA LEU A 74 9.00 12.29 15.41
C LEU A 74 7.65 12.16 14.69
N GLN A 75 6.61 12.87 15.16
CA GLN A 75 5.32 12.93 14.50
C GLN A 75 5.42 13.53 13.09
N SER A 76 6.24 14.56 12.91
CA SER A 76 6.48 15.14 11.58
C SER A 76 7.15 14.13 10.63
N PHE A 77 8.10 13.34 11.13
CA PHE A 77 8.75 12.29 10.34
C PHE A 77 7.75 11.18 9.98
N LEU A 78 7.06 10.63 10.98
CA LEU A 78 6.06 9.56 10.79
C LEU A 78 4.84 10.00 9.97
N GLY A 79 4.49 11.29 10.00
CA GLY A 79 3.43 11.82 9.15
C GLY A 79 3.85 11.87 7.68
N PHE A 80 5.13 12.17 7.42
CA PHE A 80 5.67 12.23 6.07
C PHE A 80 5.87 10.83 5.48
N ASP A 81 6.50 9.93 6.22
CA ASP A 81 6.78 8.58 5.72
C ASP A 81 5.50 7.73 5.54
N ASN A 82 4.45 7.98 6.34
CA ASN A 82 3.19 7.26 6.24
C ASN A 82 2.46 7.53 4.92
N PHE A 83 2.68 8.67 4.28
CA PHE A 83 2.15 8.93 2.93
C PHE A 83 2.73 7.94 1.90
N TYR A 84 3.97 7.48 2.13
CA TYR A 84 4.70 6.60 1.23
C TYR A 84 4.78 5.14 1.75
N CYS A 85 4.02 4.78 2.79
CA CYS A 85 4.07 3.45 3.37
C CYS A 85 3.63 2.35 2.39
N CYS A 86 2.86 2.69 1.35
CA CYS A 86 2.43 1.80 0.28
C CYS A 86 3.58 1.21 -0.55
N PHE A 87 4.80 1.74 -0.40
CA PHE A 87 6.02 1.26 -1.02
C PHE A 87 6.84 0.31 -0.14
N ILE A 88 6.50 0.20 1.15
CA ILE A 88 7.36 -0.45 2.15
C ILE A 88 6.66 -1.69 2.68
N LYS A 89 7.22 -2.86 2.35
CA LYS A 89 6.79 -4.13 2.93
C LYS A 89 6.92 -4.12 4.45
N ASN A 90 5.86 -4.53 5.14
CA ASN A 90 5.83 -4.63 6.60
C ASN A 90 6.20 -3.32 7.32
N TYR A 91 5.75 -2.17 6.78
CA TYR A 91 6.00 -0.85 7.34
C TYR A 91 5.62 -0.75 8.82
N SER A 92 4.47 -1.30 9.25
CA SER A 92 4.03 -1.23 10.65
C SER A 92 4.99 -1.94 11.62
N LYS A 93 5.59 -3.07 11.21
CA LYS A 93 6.67 -3.75 11.94
C LYS A 93 7.89 -2.82 12.08
N LYS A 94 8.30 -2.15 10.99
CA LYS A 94 9.48 -1.26 10.93
C LYS A 94 9.36 0.03 11.74
N ILE A 95 8.14 0.48 12.09
CA ILE A 95 7.93 1.70 12.89
C ILE A 95 7.52 1.41 14.34
N THR A 96 7.69 0.17 14.81
CA THR A 96 7.08 -0.25 16.08
C THR A 96 7.66 0.44 17.31
N ALA A 97 8.98 0.51 17.42
CA ALA A 97 9.70 1.23 18.46
C ALA A 97 9.48 2.74 18.33
N LEU A 98 9.48 3.27 17.10
CA LEU A 98 9.23 4.70 16.85
C LEU A 98 7.84 5.14 17.35
N THR A 99 6.79 4.44 16.97
CA THR A 99 5.43 4.75 17.43
C THR A 99 5.25 4.52 18.93
N SER A 100 6.04 3.64 19.56
CA SER A 100 6.02 3.45 21.00
C SER A 100 6.50 4.68 21.78
N LEU A 101 7.38 5.50 21.18
CA LEU A 101 7.82 6.79 21.75
C LEU A 101 6.71 7.86 21.74
N LEU A 102 5.60 7.62 21.04
CA LEU A 102 4.44 8.54 20.99
C LEU A 102 3.39 8.24 22.07
N LYS A 103 3.57 7.18 22.87
CA LYS A 103 2.64 6.81 23.94
C LYS A 103 2.56 7.91 25.00
N LYS A 104 1.34 8.20 25.45
CA LYS A 104 1.10 9.19 26.53
C LYS A 104 1.78 8.73 27.82
N TYR A 105 2.26 9.69 28.60
CA TYR A 105 2.87 9.50 29.93
C TYR A 105 4.22 8.77 29.95
N SER A 106 4.84 8.51 28.80
CA SER A 106 6.21 8.00 28.71
C SER A 106 7.20 9.13 28.42
N PRO A 107 8.41 9.12 29.04
CA PRO A 107 9.46 10.06 28.66
C PRO A 107 9.92 9.77 27.22
N PHE A 108 10.21 10.83 26.46
CA PHE A 108 10.76 10.69 25.12
C PHE A 108 12.25 10.31 25.22
N ILE A 109 12.55 9.02 25.14
CA ILE A 109 13.91 8.49 25.13
C ILE A 109 14.13 7.78 23.80
N PHE A 110 14.89 8.41 22.91
CA PHE A 110 15.23 7.83 21.62
C PHE A 110 16.34 6.80 21.81
N ASN A 111 15.94 5.56 22.13
CA ASN A 111 16.85 4.45 22.45
C ASN A 111 17.49 3.84 21.19
N GLU A 112 18.38 2.87 21.39
CA GLU A 112 19.09 2.17 20.31
C GLU A 112 18.13 1.40 19.38
N GLU A 113 17.05 0.84 19.92
CA GLU A 113 16.02 0.14 19.13
C GLU A 113 15.29 1.10 18.18
N ALA A 114 14.86 2.27 18.68
CA ALA A 114 14.25 3.31 17.87
C ALA A 114 15.21 3.85 16.82
N LEU A 115 16.50 3.98 17.15
CA LEU A 115 17.53 4.39 16.19
C LEU A 115 17.75 3.36 15.09
N SER A 116 17.83 2.08 15.44
CA SER A 116 17.93 0.98 14.48
C SER A 116 16.74 0.94 13.52
N GLN A 117 15.51 1.07 14.05
CA GLN A 117 14.30 1.14 13.23
C GLN A 117 14.23 2.39 12.35
N PHE A 118 14.65 3.55 12.87
CA PHE A 118 14.75 4.78 12.10
C PHE A 118 15.70 4.63 10.91
N GLN A 119 16.88 4.05 11.12
CA GLN A 119 17.85 3.80 10.05
C GLN A 119 17.34 2.76 9.04
N THR A 120 16.82 1.64 9.53
CA THR A 120 16.22 0.57 8.70
C THR A 120 15.08 1.11 7.82
N LEU A 121 14.26 2.01 8.36
CA LEU A 121 13.17 2.61 7.60
C LEU A 121 13.69 3.54 6.51
N LYS A 122 14.70 4.37 6.83
CA LYS A 122 15.36 5.25 5.84
C LYS A 122 15.98 4.45 4.70
N GLU A 123 16.65 3.34 5.01
CA GLU A 123 17.22 2.42 4.03
C GLU A 123 16.13 1.77 3.16
N ALA A 124 15.01 1.34 3.76
CA ALA A 124 13.91 0.72 3.02
C ALA A 124 13.31 1.64 1.94
N PHE A 125 13.34 2.96 2.15
CA PHE A 125 12.92 3.93 1.11
C PHE A 125 13.91 4.05 -0.05
N THR A 126 15.16 3.62 0.10
CA THR A 126 16.16 3.60 -0.98
C THR A 126 16.08 2.36 -1.86
N THR A 127 15.66 1.24 -1.27
CA THR A 127 15.51 -0.06 -1.94
C THR A 127 14.04 -0.35 -2.24
N SER A 128 13.20 0.68 -2.24
CA SER A 128 11.77 0.53 -2.50
C SER A 128 11.57 0.09 -3.96
N PRO A 129 10.74 -0.94 -4.20
CA PRO A 129 10.46 -1.40 -5.56
C PRO A 129 9.62 -0.37 -6.31
N ILE A 130 9.71 -0.42 -7.64
CA ILE A 130 8.75 0.24 -8.52
C ILE A 130 7.41 -0.50 -8.39
N LEU A 131 6.33 0.22 -8.09
CA LEU A 131 4.99 -0.34 -8.05
C LEU A 131 4.38 -0.28 -9.44
N SER A 132 3.85 -1.40 -9.94
CA SER A 132 3.23 -1.45 -11.26
C SER A 132 1.86 -0.77 -11.27
N HIS A 133 1.46 -0.27 -12.45
CA HIS A 133 0.12 0.29 -12.63
C HIS A 133 -0.93 -0.81 -12.53
N PHE A 134 -1.97 -0.54 -11.74
CA PHE A 134 -3.09 -1.45 -11.62
C PHE A 134 -3.85 -1.57 -12.96
N ASN A 135 -4.15 -2.81 -13.37
CA ASN A 135 -4.95 -3.13 -14.54
C ASN A 135 -6.10 -4.08 -14.16
N ALA A 136 -7.34 -3.60 -14.28
CA ALA A 136 -8.56 -4.33 -13.92
C ALA A 136 -8.76 -5.69 -14.62
N SER A 137 -8.06 -5.92 -15.75
CA SER A 137 -8.19 -7.15 -16.54
C SER A 137 -7.18 -8.24 -16.17
N LEU A 138 -6.18 -7.94 -15.34
CA LEU A 138 -5.15 -8.90 -14.97
C LEU A 138 -5.55 -9.74 -13.74
N PRO A 139 -5.13 -11.02 -13.68
CA PRO A 139 -5.20 -11.83 -12.47
C PRO A 139 -4.56 -11.10 -11.29
N THR A 140 -5.30 -11.02 -10.18
CA THR A 140 -4.92 -10.26 -9.00
C THR A 140 -4.86 -11.18 -7.79
N ILE A 141 -3.80 -11.01 -6.99
CA ILE A 141 -3.52 -11.79 -5.78
C ILE A 141 -3.29 -10.82 -4.63
N VAL A 142 -3.90 -11.10 -3.47
CA VAL A 142 -3.64 -10.43 -2.20
C VAL A 142 -2.87 -11.40 -1.32
N GLU A 143 -1.57 -11.17 -1.15
CA GLU A 143 -0.75 -11.94 -0.22
C GLU A 143 -0.79 -11.28 1.16
N THR A 144 -0.98 -12.08 2.21
CA THR A 144 -1.08 -11.59 3.60
C THR A 144 -0.01 -12.22 4.49
N ASP A 145 0.50 -11.42 5.42
CA ASP A 145 1.48 -11.81 6.46
C ASP A 145 1.02 -11.18 7.77
N ALA A 146 0.49 -12.00 8.66
CA ALA A 146 0.09 -11.59 9.98
C ALA A 146 1.15 -11.97 11.03
N SER A 147 1.25 -11.15 12.06
CA SER A 147 1.99 -11.45 13.29
C SER A 147 1.11 -11.10 14.48
N ASP A 148 1.52 -11.50 15.68
CA ASP A 148 0.75 -11.28 16.92
C ASP A 148 0.33 -9.81 17.16
N TYR A 149 1.08 -8.85 16.62
CA TYR A 149 0.91 -7.42 16.90
C TYR A 149 0.64 -6.56 15.66
N SER A 150 0.85 -7.10 14.46
CA SER A 150 0.82 -6.32 13.23
C SER A 150 0.46 -7.17 12.03
N PHE A 151 -0.13 -6.51 11.04
CA PHE A 151 -0.57 -7.14 9.81
C PHE A 151 0.08 -6.45 8.61
N GLY A 152 0.49 -7.26 7.64
CA GLY A 152 1.00 -6.84 6.35
C GLY A 152 0.21 -7.51 5.23
N ALA A 153 0.02 -6.79 4.14
CA ALA A 153 -0.50 -7.35 2.90
C ALA A 153 0.20 -6.74 1.70
N LEU A 154 0.17 -7.47 0.59
CA LEU A 154 0.70 -7.06 -0.70
C LEU A 154 -0.33 -7.38 -1.79
N LEU A 155 -0.70 -6.36 -2.55
CA LEU A 155 -1.50 -6.49 -3.76
C LEU A 155 -0.58 -6.75 -4.94
N ILE A 156 -0.80 -7.86 -5.65
CA ILE A 156 0.03 -8.33 -6.76
C ILE A 156 -0.86 -8.50 -7.99
N GLN A 157 -0.33 -8.15 -9.16
CA GLN A 157 -0.90 -8.57 -10.44
C GLN A 157 0.06 -9.47 -11.19
N VAL A 158 -0.50 -10.47 -11.85
CA VAL A 158 0.26 -11.43 -12.64
C VAL A 158 0.03 -11.17 -14.12
N ASN A 159 1.10 -11.08 -14.88
CA ASN A 159 1.08 -11.01 -16.34
C ASN A 159 2.17 -11.94 -16.92
N ASP A 160 2.40 -11.85 -18.23
CA ASP A 160 3.37 -12.69 -18.93
C ASP A 160 4.81 -12.56 -18.42
N SER A 161 5.18 -11.44 -17.78
CA SER A 161 6.50 -11.23 -17.20
C SER A 161 6.61 -11.62 -15.73
N GLY A 162 5.51 -12.06 -15.10
CA GLY A 162 5.51 -12.61 -13.75
C GLY A 162 4.63 -11.83 -12.77
N LYS A 163 5.04 -11.83 -11.49
CA LYS A 163 4.34 -11.16 -10.39
C LYS A 163 4.82 -9.71 -10.25
N HIS A 164 3.88 -8.78 -10.22
CA HIS A 164 4.13 -7.34 -10.14
C HIS A 164 3.46 -6.73 -8.90
N PRO A 165 4.22 -6.09 -7.99
CA PRO A 165 3.63 -5.44 -6.82
C PRO A 165 2.87 -4.18 -7.23
N ILE A 166 1.62 -4.06 -6.81
CA ILE A 166 0.79 -2.87 -7.03
C ILE A 166 0.79 -1.95 -5.81
N ALA A 167 0.67 -2.53 -4.62
CA ALA A 167 0.66 -1.77 -3.37
C ALA A 167 0.98 -2.66 -2.17
N PHE A 168 1.72 -2.12 -1.21
CA PHE A 168 1.85 -2.70 0.12
C PHE A 168 0.84 -2.07 1.08
N TYR A 169 0.32 -2.87 2.00
CA TYR A 169 -0.50 -2.41 3.12
C TYR A 169 0.10 -2.94 4.41
N SER A 170 0.09 -2.12 5.45
CA SER A 170 0.61 -2.54 6.75
C SER A 170 -0.03 -1.73 7.87
N CYS A 171 -0.44 -2.41 8.92
CA CYS A 171 -1.09 -1.79 10.07
C CYS A 171 -0.70 -2.51 11.37
N LYS A 172 -0.94 -1.84 12.50
CA LYS A 172 -0.86 -2.43 13.83
C LYS A 172 -2.27 -2.73 14.31
N LEU A 173 -2.41 -3.83 15.04
CA LEU A 173 -3.65 -4.14 15.73
C LEU A 173 -3.84 -3.16 16.90
N LEU A 174 -5.08 -2.72 17.09
CA LEU A 174 -5.50 -1.90 18.23
C LEU A 174 -5.52 -2.75 19.51
N PRO A 175 -5.43 -2.12 20.71
CA PRO A 175 -5.43 -2.86 21.97
C PRO A 175 -6.59 -3.85 22.13
N ASP A 176 -7.78 -3.48 21.65
CA ASP A 176 -8.97 -4.34 21.74
C ASP A 176 -8.88 -5.55 20.79
N GLU A 177 -8.27 -5.36 19.61
CA GLU A 177 -8.10 -6.37 18.57
C GLU A 177 -6.97 -7.36 18.90
N LEU A 178 -6.02 -6.95 19.75
CA LEU A 178 -5.00 -7.85 20.29
C LEU A 178 -5.60 -9.00 21.11
N ASN A 179 -6.83 -8.83 21.61
CA ASN A 179 -7.52 -9.87 22.38
C ASN A 179 -8.30 -10.86 21.50
N TYR A 180 -8.38 -10.62 20.18
CA TYR A 180 -9.01 -11.56 19.27
C TYR A 180 -8.21 -12.85 19.15
N GLU A 181 -8.90 -13.94 18.81
CA GLU A 181 -8.22 -15.17 18.43
C GLU A 181 -7.39 -14.97 17.15
N ILE A 182 -6.38 -15.81 16.95
CA ILE A 182 -5.43 -15.66 15.83
C ILE A 182 -6.16 -15.59 14.49
N HIS A 183 -7.13 -16.48 14.26
CA HIS A 183 -7.92 -16.50 13.04
C HIS A 183 -8.70 -15.20 12.81
N ASP A 184 -9.25 -14.60 13.86
CA ASP A 184 -9.97 -13.32 13.79
C ASP A 184 -9.05 -12.14 13.52
N LYS A 185 -7.83 -12.14 14.09
CA LYS A 185 -6.82 -11.12 13.82
C LYS A 185 -6.41 -11.11 12.35
N GLU A 186 -6.22 -12.29 11.78
CA GLU A 186 -5.86 -12.43 10.38
C GLU A 186 -6.97 -12.02 9.44
N LEU A 187 -8.20 -12.46 9.73
CA LEU A 187 -9.39 -12.05 8.96
C LEU A 187 -9.58 -10.53 9.01
N LEU A 188 -9.44 -9.92 10.19
CA LEU A 188 -9.51 -8.47 10.34
C LEU A 188 -8.45 -7.76 9.49
N GLY A 189 -7.23 -8.30 9.46
CA GLY A 189 -6.16 -7.81 8.60
C GLY A 189 -6.54 -7.84 7.12
N ILE A 190 -7.09 -8.95 6.64
CA ILE A 190 -7.62 -9.07 5.26
C ILE A 190 -8.67 -7.99 5.02
N VAL A 191 -9.68 -7.88 5.89
CA VAL A 191 -10.75 -6.87 5.78
C VAL A 191 -10.17 -5.46 5.64
N TRP A 192 -9.16 -5.12 6.44
CA TRP A 192 -8.51 -3.81 6.36
C TRP A 192 -7.74 -3.58 5.06
N ALA A 193 -7.00 -4.58 4.58
CA ALA A 193 -6.31 -4.49 3.29
C ALA A 193 -7.32 -4.30 2.14
N LEU A 194 -8.42 -5.07 2.14
CA LEU A 194 -9.46 -4.93 1.11
C LEU A 194 -10.22 -3.60 1.23
N LYS A 195 -10.39 -3.03 2.44
CA LYS A 195 -10.89 -1.66 2.62
C LYS A 195 -9.97 -0.63 1.98
N CYS A 196 -8.66 -0.77 2.18
CA CYS A 196 -7.66 0.13 1.60
C CYS A 196 -7.68 0.08 0.07
N TRP A 197 -7.82 -1.11 -0.51
CA TRP A 197 -7.78 -1.34 -1.95
C TRP A 197 -9.16 -1.51 -2.61
N ARG A 198 -10.23 -1.11 -1.91
CA ARG A 198 -11.61 -1.33 -2.36
C ARG A 198 -11.85 -0.85 -3.78
N ALA A 199 -11.33 0.33 -4.15
CA ALA A 199 -11.48 0.88 -5.50
C ALA A 199 -10.84 0.01 -6.58
N PHE A 200 -9.67 -0.58 -6.32
CA PHE A 200 -9.01 -1.49 -7.25
C PHE A 200 -9.77 -2.79 -7.36
N LEU A 201 -10.08 -3.41 -6.22
CA LEU A 201 -10.68 -4.74 -6.17
C LEU A 201 -12.11 -4.78 -6.73
N LEU A 202 -12.90 -3.72 -6.53
CA LEU A 202 -14.24 -3.62 -7.15
C LEU A 202 -14.20 -3.35 -8.65
N SER A 203 -13.09 -2.85 -9.18
CA SER A 203 -12.93 -2.59 -10.61
C SER A 203 -12.50 -3.84 -11.39
N LEU A 204 -12.14 -4.93 -10.71
CA LEU A 204 -11.72 -6.17 -11.35
C LEU A 204 -12.86 -6.82 -12.12
N SER A 205 -12.58 -7.27 -13.34
CA SER A 205 -13.54 -8.02 -14.14
C SER A 205 -13.71 -9.47 -13.67
N ASN A 206 -12.70 -10.00 -12.98
CA ASN A 206 -12.60 -11.40 -12.55
C ASN A 206 -12.44 -11.49 -11.03
N SER A 207 -12.63 -12.69 -10.48
CA SER A 207 -12.29 -12.96 -9.08
C SER A 207 -10.79 -12.74 -8.80
N PHE A 208 -10.45 -12.30 -7.60
CA PHE A 208 -9.08 -12.31 -7.10
C PHE A 208 -8.85 -13.39 -6.05
N GLU A 209 -7.59 -13.71 -5.79
CA GLU A 209 -7.19 -14.70 -4.79
C GLU A 209 -6.58 -14.02 -3.56
N VAL A 210 -6.95 -14.47 -2.37
CA VAL A 210 -6.31 -14.07 -1.11
C VAL A 210 -5.45 -15.24 -0.61
N LEU A 211 -4.14 -15.03 -0.55
CA LEU A 211 -3.20 -15.99 -0.01
C LEU A 211 -2.92 -15.70 1.46
N THR A 212 -3.12 -16.70 2.31
CA THR A 212 -2.90 -16.65 3.76
C THR A 212 -2.13 -17.89 4.22
N ASP A 213 -1.29 -17.73 5.24
CA ASP A 213 -0.59 -18.81 5.93
C ASP A 213 -1.41 -19.44 7.06
N HIS A 214 -2.70 -19.11 7.19
CA HIS A 214 -3.60 -19.75 8.15
C HIS A 214 -4.70 -20.57 7.48
N PHE A 215 -4.59 -21.88 7.69
CA PHE A 215 -5.49 -22.87 7.11
C PHE A 215 -6.97 -22.69 7.48
N SER A 216 -7.28 -22.15 8.67
CA SER A 216 -8.66 -22.00 9.14
C SER A 216 -9.49 -21.05 8.28
N LEU A 217 -8.86 -20.03 7.70
CA LEU A 217 -9.52 -19.00 6.91
C LEU A 217 -10.03 -19.48 5.56
N GLN A 218 -9.48 -20.58 5.04
CA GLN A 218 -9.94 -21.20 3.79
C GLN A 218 -11.44 -21.56 3.85
N TYR A 219 -11.93 -21.91 5.05
CA TYR A 219 -13.33 -22.31 5.25
C TYR A 219 -14.23 -21.18 5.77
N PHE A 220 -13.69 -19.99 6.03
CA PHE A 220 -14.44 -18.88 6.64
C PHE A 220 -15.74 -18.56 5.88
N MET A 221 -15.67 -18.46 4.56
CA MET A 221 -16.84 -18.18 3.71
C MET A 221 -17.88 -19.32 3.68
N SER A 222 -17.53 -20.52 4.16
CA SER A 222 -18.41 -21.68 4.23
C SER A 222 -18.96 -21.98 5.63
N SER A 223 -18.46 -21.27 6.66
CA SER A 223 -18.86 -21.45 8.05
C SER A 223 -20.28 -20.94 8.30
N LYS A 224 -21.13 -21.77 8.93
CA LYS A 224 -22.55 -21.46 9.16
C LYS A 224 -22.82 -20.64 10.43
N VAL A 225 -21.84 -20.51 11.32
CA VAL A 225 -21.96 -19.76 12.57
C VAL A 225 -20.81 -18.76 12.63
N LEU A 226 -21.16 -17.47 12.54
CA LEU A 226 -20.22 -16.37 12.63
C LEU A 226 -20.36 -15.69 13.99
N THR A 227 -19.25 -15.21 14.54
CA THR A 227 -19.29 -14.30 15.70
C THR A 227 -19.88 -12.94 15.28
N CYS A 228 -20.26 -12.11 16.25
CA CYS A 228 -20.82 -10.79 15.95
C CYS A 228 -19.86 -9.90 15.12
N PRO A 229 -18.55 -9.80 15.44
CA PRO A 229 -17.59 -9.09 14.58
C PRO A 229 -17.48 -9.69 13.18
N GLN A 230 -17.40 -11.02 13.08
CA GLN A 230 -17.31 -11.73 11.81
C GLN A 230 -18.52 -11.48 10.91
N THR A 231 -19.70 -11.21 11.47
CA THR A 231 -20.92 -10.90 10.69
C THR A 231 -20.76 -9.57 9.94
N TYR A 232 -20.26 -8.52 10.62
CA TYR A 232 -19.98 -7.23 9.99
C TYR A 232 -18.85 -7.33 8.94
N TRP A 233 -17.85 -8.17 9.22
CA TRP A 233 -16.77 -8.41 8.27
C TRP A 233 -17.28 -9.17 7.04
N ALA A 234 -18.10 -10.20 7.22
CA ALA A 234 -18.70 -10.96 6.13
C ALA A 234 -19.59 -10.11 5.23
N GLU A 235 -20.39 -9.19 5.81
CA GLU A 235 -21.18 -8.22 5.05
C GLU A 235 -20.29 -7.37 4.14
N PHE A 236 -19.21 -6.79 4.67
CA PHE A 236 -18.26 -6.02 3.87
C PHE A 236 -17.55 -6.88 2.81
N LEU A 237 -17.14 -8.10 3.17
CA LEU A 237 -16.46 -9.02 2.25
C LEU A 237 -17.38 -9.48 1.11
N SER A 238 -18.70 -9.49 1.32
CA SER A 238 -19.68 -9.87 0.29
C SER A 238 -19.74 -8.92 -0.92
N GLU A 239 -19.18 -7.71 -0.79
CA GLU A 239 -19.03 -6.78 -1.92
C GLU A 239 -18.03 -7.28 -2.98
N PHE A 240 -17.14 -8.21 -2.59
CA PHE A 240 -16.03 -8.67 -3.41
C PHE A 240 -16.24 -10.09 -3.92
N HIS A 241 -15.69 -10.37 -5.09
CA HIS A 241 -15.63 -11.73 -5.63
C HIS A 241 -14.20 -12.27 -5.48
N PHE A 242 -13.98 -13.14 -4.49
CA PHE A 242 -12.64 -13.69 -4.22
C PHE A 242 -12.68 -15.08 -3.60
N THR A 243 -11.53 -15.76 -3.64
CA THR A 243 -11.29 -17.03 -2.95
C THR A 243 -10.14 -16.90 -1.98
N ILE A 244 -10.24 -17.55 -0.82
CA ILE A 244 -9.14 -17.64 0.14
C ILE A 244 -8.43 -18.97 -0.07
N THR A 245 -7.12 -18.92 -0.33
CA THR A 245 -6.28 -20.09 -0.53
C THR A 245 -5.18 -20.12 0.52
N TYR A 246 -5.07 -21.25 1.22
CA TYR A 246 -3.98 -21.47 2.16
C TYR A 246 -2.68 -21.73 1.40
N CYS A 247 -1.65 -20.96 1.73
CA CYS A 247 -0.29 -21.14 1.23
C CYS A 247 0.68 -21.27 2.43
N PRO A 248 1.35 -22.40 2.63
CA PRO A 248 2.33 -22.53 3.70
C PRO A 248 3.44 -21.49 3.51
N GLY A 249 3.77 -20.74 4.57
CA GLY A 249 4.59 -19.51 4.53
C GLY A 249 5.99 -19.58 3.90
N ARG A 250 6.42 -20.74 3.40
CA ARG A 250 7.67 -20.93 2.64
C ARG A 250 7.53 -20.73 1.13
N LEU A 251 6.30 -20.59 0.60
CA LEU A 251 6.02 -20.45 -0.84
C LEU A 251 5.52 -19.05 -1.26
N ALA A 252 5.26 -18.16 -0.30
CA ALA A 252 4.74 -16.80 -0.53
C ALA A 252 5.84 -15.73 -0.69
N THR A 253 7.09 -16.14 -0.90
CA THR A 253 8.13 -15.20 -1.35
C THR A 253 7.92 -14.93 -2.83
N LEU A 254 7.53 -13.69 -3.16
CA LEU A 254 8.01 -13.02 -4.38
C LEU A 254 9.40 -13.55 -4.73
N PRO A 255 9.68 -13.96 -5.98
CA PRO A 255 11.06 -14.21 -6.37
C PRO A 255 11.85 -12.95 -6.04
N ASP A 256 12.92 -13.09 -5.27
CA ASP A 256 13.94 -12.05 -5.13
C ASP A 256 14.42 -11.70 -6.53
N ALA A 257 13.98 -10.57 -7.09
CA ALA A 257 14.69 -9.75 -8.09
C ALA A 257 13.72 -8.76 -8.77
N LEU A 258 13.88 -7.48 -8.46
CA LEU A 258 14.46 -6.49 -9.38
C LEU A 258 15.00 -5.30 -8.56
#